data_AF-A0A9D1NV61-F1
#
_entry.id   AF-A0A9D1NV61-F1
#
_cell.length_a   1.000
_cell.length_b   1.000
_cell.length_c   1.000
_cell.angle_alpha   90.00
_cell.angle_beta   90.00
_cell.angle_gamma   90.00
#
_symmetry.space_group_name_H-M   'P 1'
#
loop_
_entity.id
_entity.type
_entity.pdbx_description
1 polymer ?
#
loop_
_entity_poly.entity_id
_entity_poly.type
_entity_poly.pdbx_seq_one_letter_code
_entity_poly.pdbx_strand_id
1 'polypeptide(L)' 'IPYFNIEVPTELPGVDTNILDPRDTYADASEWETKAKDLAGRFIKNFAKYEGNEAGKALVAAGPQI' A
#
# COMPACT_ATOMS: atom_id res chain seq x y z
N ILE A 1 5.39 -0.41 -4.20
CA ILE A 1 5.27 -0.96 -2.82
C ILE A 1 4.37 -2.19 -2.84
N PRO A 2 4.78 -3.32 -2.27
CA PRO A 2 3.94 -4.53 -2.17
C PRO A 2 2.56 -4.22 -1.58
N TYR A 3 1.54 -4.97 -2.00
CA TYR A 3 0.13 -4.83 -1.61
C TYR A 3 -0.58 -3.57 -2.10
N PHE A 4 0.05 -2.39 -2.18
CA PHE A 4 -0.66 -1.12 -2.38
C PHE A 4 -0.74 -0.63 -3.83
N ASN A 5 -0.16 -1.32 -4.81
CA ASN A 5 -0.16 -0.93 -6.23
C ASN A 5 0.33 0.52 -6.50
N ILE A 6 1.30 0.98 -5.69
CA ILE A 6 1.90 2.31 -5.85
C ILE A 6 3.34 2.21 -6.36
N GLU A 7 3.66 3.08 -7.30
CA GLU A 7 5.01 3.33 -7.79
C GLU A 7 5.74 4.26 -6.81
N VAL A 8 6.99 3.93 -6.53
CA VAL A 8 7.86 4.73 -5.67
C VAL A 8 9.09 5.11 -6.47
N PRO A 9 9.49 6.39 -6.48
CA PRO A 9 10.71 6.81 -7.16
C PRO A 9 11.93 6.18 -6.50
N THR A 10 12.93 5.82 -7.31
CA THR A 10 14.22 5.30 -6.81
C THR A 10 15.13 6.40 -6.27
N GLU A 11 14.89 7.65 -6.66
CA GLU A 11 15.65 8.82 -6.24
C GLU A 11 14.78 10.08 -6.23
N LEU A 12 15.11 11.03 -5.36
CA LEU A 12 14.46 12.34 -5.31
C LEU A 12 15.47 13.38 -4.78
N PRO A 13 15.80 14.44 -5.54
CA PRO A 13 16.78 15.42 -5.12
C PRO A 13 16.45 16.07 -3.76
N GLY A 14 17.43 16.09 -2.86
CA GLY A 14 17.26 16.62 -1.51
C GLY A 14 16.56 15.67 -0.52
N VAL A 15 16.32 14.42 -0.91
CA VAL A 15 15.69 13.39 -0.07
C VAL A 15 16.59 12.18 0.07
N ASP A 16 16.69 11.63 1.28
CA ASP A 16 17.42 10.39 1.56
C ASP A 16 16.75 9.21 0.85
N THR A 17 17.49 8.45 0.05
CA THR A 17 16.97 7.30 -0.67
C THR A 17 16.49 6.19 0.27
N ASN A 18 17.06 6.10 1.48
CA ASN A 18 16.71 5.07 2.46
C ASN A 18 15.32 5.26 3.10
N ILE A 19 14.64 6.37 2.82
CA ILE A 19 13.27 6.62 3.30
C ILE A 19 12.21 6.47 2.19
N LEU A 20 12.64 6.29 0.94
CA LEU A 20 11.72 6.20 -0.20
C LEU A 20 10.95 4.88 -0.19
N ASP A 21 11.65 3.77 0.09
CA ASP A 21 11.02 2.51 0.40
C ASP A 21 10.77 2.41 1.92
N PRO A 22 9.50 2.41 2.37
CA PRO A 22 9.21 2.36 3.80
C PRO A 22 9.74 1.09 4.47
N ARG A 23 10.02 0.01 3.71
CA ARG A 23 10.61 -1.23 4.24
C ARG A 23 12.00 -1.00 4.84
N ASP A 24 12.78 -0.09 4.25
CA ASP A 24 14.16 0.16 4.64
C ASP A 24 14.27 0.95 5.96
N THR A 25 13.15 1.52 6.43
CA THR A 25 13.06 2.23 7.72
C THR A 25 12.79 1.31 8.91
N TYR A 26 12.51 0.03 8.68
CA TYR A 26 12.25 -0.96 9.72
C TYR A 26 13.52 -1.75 10.02
N ALA A 27 13.72 -2.12 11.30
CA ALA A 27 14.83 -2.99 11.69
C ALA A 27 14.67 -4.41 11.13
N ASP A 28 13.43 -4.86 10.92
CA ASP A 28 13.08 -6.13 10.28
C ASP A 28 11.96 -5.90 9.25
N ALA A 29 12.21 -6.29 8.01
CA ALA A 29 11.25 -6.21 6.92
C ALA A 29 9.97 -7.04 7.18
N SER A 30 10.05 -8.09 8.01
CA SER A 30 8.89 -8.91 8.38
C SER A 30 7.86 -8.15 9.23
N GLU A 31 8.32 -7.19 10.05
CA GLU A 31 7.44 -6.31 10.81
C GLU A 31 6.68 -5.36 9.88
N TRP A 32 7.37 -4.83 8.86
CA TRP A 32 6.74 -4.03 7.83
C TRP A 32 5.68 -4.85 7.09
N GLU A 33 5.99 -6.09 6.69
CA GLU A 33 5.07 -6.96 5.96
C GLU A 33 3.80 -7.24 6.76
N THR A 34 3.94 -7.55 8.06
CA THR A 34 2.80 -7.79 8.96
C THR A 34 1.89 -6.57 9.03
N LYS A 35 2.47 -5.36 9.21
CA LYS A 35 1.70 -4.11 9.28
C LYS A 35 1.10 -3.73 7.94
N ALA A 36 1.79 -3.98 6.84
CA ALA A 36 1.32 -3.70 5.49
C ALA A 36 0.10 -4.55 5.14
N LYS A 37 0.10 -5.85 5.47
CA LYS A 37 -1.06 -6.74 5.28
C LYS A 37 -2.26 -6.33 6.14
N ASP A 38 -2.04 -5.99 7.41
CA ASP A 38 -3.11 -5.49 8.29
C ASP A 38 -3.74 -4.20 7.72
N LEU A 39 -2.90 -3.25 7.31
CA LEU A 39 -3.36 -2.00 6.70
C LEU A 39 -4.12 -2.25 5.39
N ALA A 40 -3.59 -3.09 4.49
CA ALA A 40 -4.26 -3.46 3.24
C ALA A 40 -5.64 -4.07 3.52
N GLY A 41 -5.73 -5.00 4.48
CA GLY A 41 -7.00 -5.59 4.92
C GLY A 41 -8.00 -4.58 5.45
N ARG A 42 -7.55 -3.56 6.20
CA ARG A 42 -8.40 -2.46 6.67
C ARG A 42 -8.94 -1.61 5.52
N PHE A 43 -8.10 -1.30 4.52
CA PHE A 43 -8.52 -0.59 3.32
C PHE A 43 -9.59 -1.37 2.56
N ILE A 44 -9.35 -2.65 2.26
CA ILE A 44 -10.31 -3.52 1.56
C ILE A 44 -11.63 -3.59 2.33
N LYS A 45 -11.58 -3.89 3.64
CA LYS A 45 -12.79 -3.97 4.48
C LYS A 45 -13.58 -2.67 4.51
N ASN A 46 -12.90 -1.52 4.57
CA ASN A 46 -13.58 -0.23 4.56
C ASN A 46 -14.17 0.08 3.17
N PHE A 47 -13.47 -0.29 2.10
CA PHE A 47 -13.85 0.02 0.73
C PHE A 47 -15.07 -0.76 0.25
N ALA A 48 -15.34 -1.95 0.81
CA ALA A 48 -16.53 -2.75 0.52
C ALA A 48 -17.86 -1.97 0.62
N LYS A 49 -17.92 -0.90 1.43
CA LYS A 49 -19.09 -0.01 1.54
C LYS A 49 -19.39 0.79 0.27
N TYR A 50 -18.39 0.96 -0.60
CA TYR A 50 -18.46 1.78 -1.81
C TYR A 50 -18.63 0.96 -3.09
N GLU A 51 -18.67 -0.37 -3.01
CA GLU A 51 -18.85 -1.30 -4.14
C GLU A 51 -20.31 -1.44 -4.60
N GLY A 52 -21.22 -0.60 -4.08
CA GLY A 52 -22.67 -0.66 -4.37
C GLY A 52 -23.07 -0.30 -5.80
N ASN A 53 -22.14 0.15 -6.64
CA ASN A 53 -22.36 0.42 -8.06
C ASN A 53 -21.15 -0.01 -8.89
N GLU A 54 -21.32 -0.03 -10.22
CA GLU A 54 -20.28 -0.49 -11.15
C GLU A 54 -19.00 0.37 -11.09
N ALA A 55 -19.13 1.68 -10.89
CA ALA A 55 -17.98 2.56 -10.75
C ALA A 55 -17.16 2.22 -9.50
N GLY A 56 -17.82 1.95 -8.37
CA GLY A 56 -17.16 1.54 -7.13
C GLY A 56 -16.45 0.20 -7.25
N LYS A 57 -17.10 -0.80 -7.86
CA LYS A 57 -16.46 -2.11 -8.13
C LYS A 57 -15.22 -1.99 -9.02
N ALA A 58 -15.28 -1.12 -10.04
CA ALA A 58 -14.14 -0.89 -10.93
C ALA A 58 -12.89 -0.36 -10.21
N LEU A 59 -13.07 0.34 -9.08
CA LEU A 59 -11.97 0.89 -8.29
C LEU A 59 -11.27 -0.15 -7.38
N VAL A 60 -11.86 -1.32 -7.16
CA VAL A 60 -11.27 -2.38 -6.31
C VAL A 60 -9.90 -2.81 -6.83
N ALA A 61 -9.73 -2.89 -8.17
CA ALA A 61 -8.48 -3.30 -8.80
C ALA A 61 -7.33 -2.28 -8.62
N ALA A 62 -7.66 -1.01 -8.36
CA ALA A 62 -6.68 0.03 -8.08
C ALA A 62 -6.24 0.05 -6.62
N GLY A 63 -7.03 -0.56 -5.71
CA GLY A 63 -6.74 -0.61 -4.30
C GLY A 63 -5.78 -1.73 -3.90
N PRO A 64 -5.52 -1.89 -2.59
CA PRO A 64 -4.60 -2.89 -2.11
C PRO A 64 -5.03 -4.33 -2.42
N GLN A 65 -4.07 -5.22 -2.69
CA GLN A 65 -4.27 -6.65 -2.95
C GLN A 65 -3.43 -7.46 -1.97
N ILE A 66 -4.03 -8.47 -1.32
CA ILE A 66 -3.37 -9.37 -0.35
C ILE A 66 -3.58 -10.82 -0.74
#